data_AF-D1BG38-F1
#
_entry.id   AF-D1BG38-F1
#
_cell.length_a   1.000
_cell.length_b   1.000
_cell.length_c   1.000
_cell.angle_alpha   90.00
_cell.angle_beta   90.00
_cell.angle_gamma   90.00
#
_symmetry.space_group_name_H-M   'P 1'
#
loop_
_entity.id
_entity.type
_entity.pdbx_description
1 polymer ?
#
loop_
_entity_poly.entity_id
_entity_poly.type
_entity_poly.pdbx_seq_one_letter_code
_entity_poly.pdbx_strand_id
1 'polypeptide(L)'
;MVPAHVSPRSSTPADLEARVAALPVGAPDPDADPRRWVQTLVIEGLLLGTYERVHDFDDDEWEGLLEALSRYGGPETPRSGRPSPSVALDHDLFRDPDRPIMDAVLAIVMAEGLAGLTLERVAEVSERSLSFLRSAFGSVDELLHDVVVQAYGDGFDDLSMFREDISARSVTEYLAVFDSVQQIAAYWRVLVLTGVAAPPEARAQLEADHRAARSALPSPADDPGAWLVPLALDGWLLGSTTVGYAWLDRVPAGVPEVLTRLLRDRAA
;
A
#
# COMPACT_ATOMS: atom_id res chain seq x y z
N MET A 1 -9.23 -8.85 20.97
CA MET A 1 -10.04 -7.75 21.52
C MET A 1 -10.49 -6.94 20.31
N VAL A 2 -11.74 -7.12 19.88
CA VAL A 2 -12.28 -6.56 18.62
C VAL A 2 -12.63 -5.08 18.86
N PRO A 3 -12.28 -4.13 17.96
CA PRO A 3 -12.72 -2.75 18.12
C PRO A 3 -14.23 -2.66 17.94
N ALA A 4 -14.88 -1.85 18.79
CA ALA A 4 -16.32 -1.63 18.79
C ALA A 4 -16.82 -1.07 17.45
N HIS A 5 -18.06 -1.43 17.09
CA HIS A 5 -18.84 -0.88 15.98
C HIS A 5 -18.54 0.60 15.72
N VAL A 6 -17.97 0.90 14.57
CA VAL A 6 -17.69 2.28 14.16
C VAL A 6 -18.92 2.84 13.44
N SER A 7 -19.56 3.83 14.06
CA SER A 7 -20.56 4.68 13.40
C SER A 7 -19.91 5.41 12.22
N PRO A 8 -20.65 5.75 11.15
CA PRO A 8 -20.09 6.53 10.04
C PRO A 8 -19.50 7.84 10.59
N ARG A 9 -18.18 8.00 10.43
CA ARG A 9 -17.44 9.15 10.93
C ARG A 9 -17.43 10.24 9.87
N SER A 10 -17.61 11.49 10.28
CA SER A 10 -17.35 12.64 9.42
C SER A 10 -15.85 12.84 9.26
N SER A 11 -15.42 13.50 8.17
CA SER A 11 -14.03 13.90 7.95
C SER A 11 -13.84 15.39 8.20
N THR A 12 -14.45 15.92 9.26
CA THR A 12 -14.17 17.29 9.67
C THR A 12 -12.74 17.38 10.24
N PRO A 13 -12.13 18.58 10.27
CA PRO A 13 -10.84 18.77 10.93
C PRO A 13 -10.81 18.25 12.38
N ALA A 14 -11.91 18.42 13.13
CA ALA A 14 -12.04 17.91 14.50
C ALA A 14 -12.04 16.37 14.57
N ASP A 15 -12.65 15.69 13.59
CA ASP A 15 -12.64 14.23 13.52
C ASP A 15 -11.26 13.69 13.18
N LEU A 16 -10.55 14.35 12.25
CA LEU A 16 -9.17 14.00 11.91
C LEU A 16 -8.24 14.22 13.11
N GLU A 17 -8.40 15.34 13.84
CA GLU A 17 -7.65 15.57 15.08
C GLU A 17 -7.92 14.49 16.13
N ALA A 18 -9.18 14.07 16.30
CA ALA A 18 -9.55 12.99 17.22
C ALA A 18 -8.94 11.64 16.80
N ARG A 19 -8.91 11.34 15.50
CA ARG A 19 -8.26 10.13 14.95
C ARG A 19 -6.74 10.15 15.19
N VAL A 20 -6.08 11.28 14.95
CA VAL A 20 -4.65 11.46 15.22
C VAL A 20 -4.36 11.27 16.71
N ALA A 21 -5.18 11.84 17.60
CA ALA A 21 -5.02 11.69 19.05
C ALA A 21 -5.24 10.26 19.55
N ALA A 22 -5.96 9.43 18.80
CA ALA A 22 -6.23 8.04 19.12
C ALA A 22 -5.14 7.07 18.63
N LEU A 23 -4.15 7.53 17.87
CA LEU A 23 -3.06 6.68 17.40
C LEU A 23 -2.29 6.07 18.59
N PRO A 24 -2.02 4.75 18.58
CA PRO A 24 -1.23 4.12 19.63
C PRO A 24 0.23 4.56 19.51
N VAL A 25 0.75 5.17 20.58
CA VAL A 25 2.11 5.70 20.62
C VAL A 25 3.07 4.70 21.27
N GLY A 26 4.25 4.55 20.65
CA GLY A 26 5.38 3.77 21.13
C GLY A 26 6.19 4.48 22.21
N ALA A 27 7.21 3.80 22.74
CA ALA A 27 8.20 4.48 23.58
C ALA A 27 8.92 5.58 22.77
N PRO A 28 9.40 6.65 23.42
CA PRO A 28 10.20 7.65 22.75
C PRO A 28 11.45 7.01 22.13
N ASP A 29 11.63 7.24 20.83
CA ASP A 29 12.82 6.86 20.09
C ASP A 29 13.49 8.16 19.61
N PRO A 30 14.69 8.49 20.12
CA PRO A 30 15.39 9.72 19.75
C PRO A 30 15.90 9.72 18.30
N ASP A 31 16.04 8.55 17.68
CA ASP A 31 16.53 8.40 16.32
C ASP A 31 15.40 8.40 15.28
N ALA A 32 14.14 8.25 15.72
CA ALA A 32 12.98 8.30 14.86
C ALA A 32 12.74 9.72 14.34
N ASP A 33 12.68 9.89 13.02
CA ASP A 33 12.25 11.13 12.37
C ASP A 33 10.74 11.11 12.12
N PRO A 34 9.93 11.86 12.87
CA PRO A 34 8.48 11.81 12.74
C PRO A 34 7.96 12.25 11.38
N ARG A 35 8.68 13.13 10.66
CA ARG A 35 8.26 13.59 9.33
C ARG A 35 8.44 12.49 8.30
N ARG A 36 9.54 11.74 8.36
CA ARG A 36 9.76 10.59 7.49
C ARG A 36 8.74 9.50 7.78
N TRP A 37 8.48 9.21 9.07
CA TRP A 37 7.40 8.30 9.45
C TRP A 37 6.05 8.69 8.85
N VAL A 38 5.67 9.98 8.89
CA VAL A 38 4.45 10.45 8.22
C VAL A 38 4.50 10.23 6.72
N GLN A 39 5.62 10.56 6.03
CA GLN A 39 5.76 10.27 4.59
C GLN A 39 5.51 8.82 4.29
N THR A 40 6.15 7.93 5.04
CA THR A 40 6.07 6.50 4.76
C THR A 40 4.71 5.92 5.13
N LEU A 41 3.98 6.50 6.09
CA LEU A 41 2.56 6.19 6.31
C LEU A 41 1.69 6.65 5.14
N VAL A 42 1.92 7.84 4.58
CA VAL A 42 1.18 8.32 3.40
C VAL A 42 1.40 7.42 2.19
N ILE A 43 2.66 7.05 1.91
CA ILE A 43 3.00 6.14 0.80
C ILE A 43 2.18 4.85 0.90
N GLU A 44 1.97 4.37 2.12
CA GLU A 44 1.28 3.11 2.34
C GLU A 44 -0.22 3.20 2.40
N GLY A 45 -0.76 4.31 2.88
CA GLY A 45 -2.16 4.62 2.64
C GLY A 45 -2.45 4.59 1.14
N LEU A 46 -1.60 5.23 0.33
CA LEU A 46 -1.72 5.23 -1.12
C LEU A 46 -1.59 3.82 -1.71
N LEU A 47 -0.46 3.13 -1.50
CA LEU A 47 -0.21 1.83 -2.14
C LEU A 47 -1.20 0.75 -1.69
N LEU A 48 -1.44 0.62 -0.38
CA LEU A 48 -2.32 -0.42 0.16
C LEU A 48 -3.80 -0.06 -0.03
N GLY A 49 -4.18 1.21 0.14
CA GLY A 49 -5.57 1.61 -0.05
C GLY A 49 -6.02 1.48 -1.51
N THR A 50 -5.11 1.66 -2.46
CA THR A 50 -5.36 1.38 -3.88
C THR A 50 -5.34 -0.12 -4.19
N TYR A 51 -4.40 -0.87 -3.63
CA TYR A 51 -4.38 -2.34 -3.71
C TYR A 51 -5.71 -2.96 -3.24
N GLU A 52 -6.23 -2.48 -2.11
CA GLU A 52 -7.52 -2.91 -1.55
C GLU A 52 -8.74 -2.35 -2.31
N ARG A 53 -8.52 -1.55 -3.37
CA ARG A 53 -9.55 -0.89 -4.19
C ARG A 53 -10.47 0.03 -3.38
N VAL A 54 -9.93 0.68 -2.35
CA VAL A 54 -10.64 1.70 -1.57
C VAL A 54 -10.47 3.08 -2.22
N HIS A 55 -9.23 3.41 -2.61
CA HIS A 55 -8.92 4.69 -3.22
C HIS A 55 -9.16 4.63 -4.73
N ASP A 56 -9.95 5.58 -5.22
CA ASP A 56 -10.40 5.74 -6.60
C ASP A 56 -9.89 7.05 -7.23
N PHE A 57 -8.65 7.42 -6.93
CA PHE A 57 -8.05 8.65 -7.45
C PHE A 57 -7.84 8.57 -8.96
N ASP A 58 -8.18 9.64 -9.67
CA ASP A 58 -7.85 9.81 -11.09
C ASP A 58 -6.38 10.25 -11.28
N ASP A 59 -5.96 10.40 -12.54
CA ASP A 59 -4.56 10.66 -12.89
C ASP A 59 -4.06 12.01 -12.35
N ASP A 60 -4.91 13.04 -12.41
CA ASP A 60 -4.56 14.38 -11.94
C ASP A 60 -4.47 14.40 -10.40
N GLU A 61 -5.39 13.70 -9.72
CA GLU A 61 -5.38 13.52 -8.27
C GLU A 61 -4.12 12.78 -7.80
N TRP A 62 -3.73 11.71 -8.51
CA TRP A 62 -2.51 10.97 -8.23
C TRP A 62 -1.25 11.80 -8.39
N GLU A 63 -1.12 12.53 -9.51
CA GLU A 63 0.02 13.40 -9.75
C GLU A 63 0.13 14.47 -8.65
N GLY A 64 -1.00 15.10 -8.30
CA GLY A 64 -1.07 16.07 -7.22
C GLY A 64 -0.61 15.50 -5.87
N LEU A 65 -1.07 14.30 -5.51
CA LEU A 65 -0.71 13.63 -4.26
C LEU A 65 0.78 13.29 -4.19
N LEU A 66 1.35 12.75 -5.27
CA LEU A 66 2.77 12.43 -5.34
C LEU A 66 3.64 13.69 -5.30
N GLU A 67 3.19 14.78 -5.92
CA GLU A 67 3.87 16.07 -5.85
C GLU A 67 3.82 16.66 -4.43
N ALA A 68 2.66 16.62 -3.76
CA ALA A 68 2.53 17.09 -2.38
C ALA A 68 3.40 16.28 -1.41
N LEU A 69 3.42 14.96 -1.58
CA LEU A 69 4.27 14.06 -0.81
C LEU A 69 5.76 14.36 -1.04
N SER A 70 6.15 14.64 -2.28
CA SER A 70 7.51 15.03 -2.64
C SER A 70 7.92 16.36 -2.03
N ARG A 71 7.04 17.38 -2.08
CA ARG A 71 7.27 18.68 -1.42
C ARG A 71 7.35 18.55 0.11
N TYR A 72 6.54 17.68 0.70
CA TYR A 72 6.59 17.38 2.14
C TYR A 72 7.88 16.66 2.54
N GLY A 73 8.37 15.77 1.65
CA GLY A 73 9.66 15.10 1.57
C GLY A 73 10.88 15.99 1.75
N GLY A 74 10.88 17.10 1.01
CA GLY A 74 12.06 17.90 0.76
C GLY A 74 12.58 17.72 -0.67
N PRO A 75 13.60 18.49 -1.07
CA PRO A 75 14.00 18.70 -2.47
C PRO A 75 14.60 17.47 -3.18
N GLU A 76 14.79 16.34 -2.49
CA GLU A 76 15.39 15.11 -3.05
C GLU A 76 14.35 14.09 -3.52
N THR A 77 13.06 14.43 -3.46
CA THR A 77 11.98 13.49 -3.76
C THR A 77 11.56 13.57 -5.24
N PRO A 78 11.44 12.46 -6.01
CA PRO A 78 11.48 12.51 -7.48
C PRO A 78 10.29 13.17 -8.19
N ARG A 79 10.54 13.43 -9.49
CA ARG A 79 9.94 14.39 -10.43
C ARG A 79 8.53 14.02 -10.96
N SER A 80 7.83 15.06 -11.43
CA SER A 80 6.60 15.05 -12.25
C SER A 80 6.60 14.01 -13.39
N GLY A 81 5.40 13.56 -13.80
CA GLY A 81 5.22 12.60 -14.90
C GLY A 81 5.22 11.12 -14.51
N ARG A 82 4.94 10.82 -13.23
CA ARG A 82 4.76 9.45 -12.73
C ARG A 82 3.44 8.88 -13.23
N PRO A 83 3.40 7.60 -13.67
CA PRO A 83 2.16 7.01 -14.13
C PRO A 83 1.14 6.87 -13.01
N SER A 84 -0.12 7.14 -13.34
CA SER A 84 -1.22 6.89 -12.44
C SER A 84 -1.45 5.39 -12.23
N PRO A 85 -1.67 4.94 -10.99
CA PRO A 85 -2.08 3.57 -10.68
C PRO A 85 -3.44 3.16 -11.28
N SER A 86 -4.30 4.11 -11.70
CA SER A 86 -5.54 3.82 -12.44
C SER A 86 -5.22 3.10 -13.77
N VAL A 87 -4.22 3.61 -14.51
CA VAL A 87 -3.66 3.00 -15.73
C VAL A 87 -3.06 1.64 -15.41
N ALA A 88 -2.47 1.49 -14.23
CA ALA A 88 -1.99 0.20 -13.79
C ALA A 88 -3.19 -0.78 -13.65
N LEU A 89 -4.18 -0.50 -12.82
CA LEU A 89 -5.29 -1.43 -12.51
C LEU A 89 -6.13 -1.83 -13.73
N ASP A 90 -6.24 -0.97 -14.75
CA ASP A 90 -6.97 -1.26 -15.99
C ASP A 90 -6.27 -2.25 -16.95
N HIS A 91 -4.96 -2.50 -16.77
CA HIS A 91 -4.16 -3.36 -17.65
C HIS A 91 -4.16 -4.86 -17.28
N ASP A 92 -5.03 -5.30 -16.37
CA ASP A 92 -5.02 -6.66 -15.81
C ASP A 92 -3.61 -6.99 -15.25
N LEU A 93 -3.14 -6.16 -14.31
CA LEU A 93 -1.77 -6.18 -13.75
C LEU A 93 -1.28 -7.53 -13.28
N PHE A 94 -2.21 -8.41 -12.92
CA PHE A 94 -1.92 -9.72 -12.39
C PHE A 94 -1.84 -10.79 -13.48
N ARG A 95 -1.98 -10.39 -14.75
CA ARG A 95 -1.77 -11.25 -15.90
C ARG A 95 -0.33 -11.15 -16.40
N ASP A 96 0.20 -12.30 -16.77
CA ASP A 96 1.53 -12.41 -17.34
C ASP A 96 1.55 -13.54 -18.38
N PRO A 97 0.97 -13.33 -19.57
CA PRO A 97 0.79 -14.40 -20.54
C PRO A 97 2.13 -15.01 -21.02
N ASP A 98 3.22 -14.23 -20.94
CA ASP A 98 4.57 -14.69 -21.27
C ASP A 98 5.14 -15.62 -20.19
N ARG A 99 4.62 -15.57 -18.96
CA ARG A 99 4.98 -16.43 -17.82
C ARG A 99 3.74 -17.18 -17.30
N PRO A 100 3.28 -18.23 -18.01
CA PRO A 100 2.00 -18.89 -17.73
C PRO A 100 1.91 -19.53 -16.34
N ILE A 101 3.04 -19.88 -15.72
CA ILE A 101 3.05 -20.41 -14.35
C ILE A 101 2.80 -19.28 -13.35
N MET A 102 3.47 -18.13 -13.50
CA MET A 102 3.24 -16.97 -12.63
C MET A 102 1.81 -16.44 -12.80
N ASP A 103 1.34 -16.32 -14.05
CA ASP A 103 -0.04 -15.93 -14.37
C ASP A 103 -1.06 -16.85 -13.70
N ALA A 104 -0.85 -18.17 -13.75
CA ALA A 104 -1.72 -19.14 -13.10
C ALA A 104 -1.70 -19.01 -11.57
N VAL A 105 -0.52 -18.87 -10.96
CA VAL A 105 -0.40 -18.70 -9.51
C VAL A 105 -1.13 -17.43 -9.06
N LEU A 106 -0.89 -16.29 -9.72
CA LEU A 106 -1.58 -15.03 -9.43
C LEU A 106 -3.09 -15.17 -9.57
N ALA A 107 -3.57 -15.76 -10.66
CA ALA A 107 -5.00 -15.98 -10.89
C ALA A 107 -5.65 -16.84 -9.80
N ILE A 108 -4.99 -17.93 -9.38
CA ILE A 108 -5.48 -18.82 -8.32
C ILE A 108 -5.52 -18.06 -6.99
N VAL A 109 -4.43 -17.38 -6.62
CA VAL A 109 -4.35 -16.70 -5.32
C VAL A 109 -5.36 -15.56 -5.21
N MET A 110 -5.60 -14.80 -6.28
CA MET A 110 -6.64 -13.76 -6.28
C MET A 110 -8.06 -14.32 -6.16
N ALA A 111 -8.33 -15.48 -6.78
CA ALA A 111 -9.67 -16.06 -6.81
C ALA A 111 -10.00 -16.92 -5.59
N GLU A 112 -9.02 -17.68 -5.10
CA GLU A 112 -9.19 -18.75 -4.12
C GLU A 112 -8.34 -18.54 -2.85
N GLY A 113 -7.48 -17.50 -2.83
CA GLY A 113 -6.48 -17.28 -1.78
C GLY A 113 -5.32 -18.26 -1.85
N LEU A 114 -4.33 -18.08 -0.97
CA LEU A 114 -3.18 -18.99 -0.85
C LEU A 114 -3.61 -20.43 -0.52
N ALA A 115 -4.72 -20.61 0.17
CA ALA A 115 -5.25 -21.93 0.52
C ALA A 115 -5.72 -22.75 -0.70
N GLY A 116 -6.09 -22.09 -1.81
CA GLY A 116 -6.44 -22.74 -3.08
C GLY A 116 -5.23 -23.14 -3.92
N LEU A 117 -4.03 -22.69 -3.55
CA LEU A 117 -2.83 -22.90 -4.34
C LEU A 117 -2.31 -24.34 -4.16
N THR A 118 -2.33 -25.11 -5.26
CA THR A 118 -1.77 -26.48 -5.33
C THR A 118 -1.08 -26.68 -6.68
N LEU A 119 -0.12 -27.61 -6.76
CA LEU A 119 0.55 -27.92 -8.04
C LEU A 119 -0.44 -28.45 -9.08
N GLU A 120 -1.45 -29.20 -8.66
CA GLU A 120 -2.53 -29.70 -9.52
C GLU A 120 -3.33 -28.55 -10.12
N ARG A 121 -3.71 -27.57 -9.29
CA ARG A 121 -4.44 -26.39 -9.74
C ARG A 121 -3.61 -25.51 -10.67
N VAL A 122 -2.33 -25.32 -10.34
CA VAL A 122 -1.40 -24.58 -11.21
C VAL A 122 -1.22 -25.31 -12.55
N ALA A 123 -1.07 -26.63 -12.56
CA ALA A 123 -0.97 -27.41 -13.79
C ALA A 123 -2.19 -27.22 -14.70
N GLU A 124 -3.39 -27.26 -14.12
CA GLU A 124 -4.65 -27.04 -14.83
C GLU A 124 -4.73 -25.63 -15.43
N VAL A 125 -4.50 -24.59 -14.63
CA VAL A 125 -4.67 -23.19 -15.05
C VAL A 125 -3.55 -22.73 -16.00
N SER A 126 -2.31 -23.20 -15.80
CA SER A 126 -1.16 -22.86 -16.65
C SER A 126 -1.04 -23.70 -17.92
N GLU A 127 -1.92 -24.71 -18.08
CA GLU A 127 -1.83 -25.71 -19.15
C GLU A 127 -0.46 -26.42 -19.21
N ARG A 128 0.15 -26.64 -18.04
CA ARG A 128 1.42 -27.38 -17.88
C ARG A 128 1.17 -28.74 -17.27
N SER A 129 2.05 -29.70 -17.54
CA SER A 129 1.93 -31.02 -16.94
C SER A 129 2.31 -30.98 -15.45
N LEU A 130 1.53 -31.65 -14.61
CA LEU A 130 1.83 -31.81 -13.19
C LEU A 130 3.20 -32.47 -12.95
N SER A 131 3.59 -33.42 -13.82
CA SER A 131 4.90 -34.06 -13.76
C SER A 131 6.05 -33.09 -13.98
N PHE A 132 5.88 -32.13 -14.90
CA PHE A 132 6.84 -31.06 -15.11
C PHE A 132 6.95 -30.18 -13.87
N LEU A 133 5.83 -29.71 -13.31
CA LEU A 133 5.85 -28.84 -12.12
C LEU A 133 6.52 -29.52 -10.91
N ARG A 134 6.20 -30.79 -10.65
CA ARG A 134 6.84 -31.57 -9.59
C ARG A 134 8.35 -31.75 -9.82
N SER A 135 8.77 -31.91 -11.07
CA SER A 135 10.19 -32.05 -11.40
C SER A 135 10.96 -30.73 -11.32
N ALA A 136 10.32 -29.61 -11.66
CA ALA A 136 10.95 -28.30 -11.71
C ALA A 136 11.01 -27.65 -10.32
N PHE A 137 9.93 -27.72 -9.56
CA PHE A 137 9.78 -26.99 -8.30
C PHE A 137 9.74 -27.89 -7.07
N GLY A 138 9.43 -29.19 -7.20
CA GLY A 138 9.29 -30.09 -6.06
C GLY A 138 7.94 -29.97 -5.36
N SER A 139 7.68 -28.83 -4.73
CA SER A 139 6.47 -28.53 -3.95
C SER A 139 5.77 -27.24 -4.39
N VAL A 140 4.54 -27.03 -3.90
CA VAL A 140 3.81 -25.76 -4.14
C VAL A 140 4.45 -24.59 -3.40
N ASP A 141 5.06 -24.84 -2.23
CA ASP A 141 5.74 -23.80 -1.44
C ASP A 141 7.02 -23.31 -2.15
N GLU A 142 7.81 -24.24 -2.71
CA GLU A 142 8.99 -23.92 -3.52
C GLU A 142 8.59 -23.17 -4.81
N LEU A 143 7.52 -23.61 -5.47
CA LEU A 143 6.96 -22.87 -6.61
C LEU A 143 6.56 -21.44 -6.22
N LEU A 144 5.82 -21.29 -5.11
CA LEU A 144 5.37 -19.97 -4.65
C LEU A 144 6.56 -19.07 -4.33
N HIS A 145 7.58 -19.61 -3.67
CA HIS A 145 8.82 -18.89 -3.39
C HIS A 145 9.48 -18.38 -4.68
N ASP A 146 9.66 -19.25 -5.67
CA ASP A 146 10.27 -18.88 -6.95
C ASP A 146 9.46 -17.79 -7.68
N VAL A 147 8.12 -17.89 -7.64
CA VAL A 147 7.24 -16.89 -8.26
C VAL A 147 7.29 -15.54 -7.52
N VAL A 148 7.38 -15.55 -6.19
CA VAL A 148 7.59 -14.31 -5.39
C VAL A 148 8.94 -13.68 -5.75
N VAL A 149 10.01 -14.46 -5.86
CA VAL A 149 11.34 -13.96 -6.24
C VAL A 149 11.32 -13.36 -7.65
N GLN A 150 10.62 -13.97 -8.60
CA GLN A 150 10.45 -13.42 -9.94
C GLN A 150 9.67 -12.11 -9.94
N ALA A 151 8.53 -12.05 -9.22
CA ALA A 151 7.75 -10.83 -9.10
C ALA A 151 8.54 -9.69 -8.42
N TYR A 152 9.40 -10.02 -7.45
CA TYR A 152 10.32 -9.07 -6.85
C TYR A 152 11.32 -8.52 -7.88
N GLY A 153 12.00 -9.42 -8.61
CA GLY A 153 13.03 -9.03 -9.59
C GLY A 153 12.50 -8.17 -10.74
N ASP A 154 11.23 -8.32 -11.11
CA ASP A 154 10.61 -7.54 -12.19
C ASP A 154 10.61 -6.01 -11.96
N GLY A 155 10.66 -5.56 -10.70
CA GLY A 155 10.57 -4.14 -10.35
C GLY A 155 11.62 -3.64 -9.36
N PHE A 156 12.27 -4.55 -8.62
CA PHE A 156 13.01 -4.20 -7.41
C PHE A 156 14.44 -4.74 -7.33
N ASP A 157 15.05 -5.15 -8.45
CA ASP A 157 16.44 -5.67 -8.48
C ASP A 157 17.44 -4.80 -7.68
N ASP A 158 17.26 -3.47 -7.69
CA ASP A 158 18.10 -2.49 -6.98
C ASP A 158 17.37 -1.73 -5.85
N LEU A 159 16.13 -2.11 -5.53
CA LEU A 159 15.27 -1.39 -4.57
C LEU A 159 14.84 -2.33 -3.44
N SER A 160 14.82 -1.81 -2.21
CA SER A 160 14.17 -2.52 -1.11
C SER A 160 12.67 -2.20 -1.14
N MET A 161 11.85 -3.17 -1.55
CA MET A 161 10.39 -2.98 -1.64
C MET A 161 9.72 -2.93 -0.26
N PHE A 162 10.39 -3.50 0.74
CA PHE A 162 9.91 -3.56 2.12
C PHE A 162 10.79 -2.68 2.98
N ARG A 163 10.17 -2.00 3.94
CA ARG A 163 10.88 -1.08 4.82
C ARG A 163 11.83 -1.85 5.74
N GLU A 164 13.11 -1.87 5.38
CA GLU A 164 14.16 -2.33 6.30
C GLU A 164 14.46 -1.28 7.38
N ASP A 165 14.34 0.01 7.02
CA ASP A 165 14.43 1.17 7.92
C ASP A 165 13.57 2.35 7.41
N ILE A 166 13.49 3.44 8.20
CA ILE A 166 12.81 4.70 7.82
C ILE A 166 13.86 5.81 7.70
N SER A 167 14.90 5.54 6.91
CA SER A 167 15.91 6.52 6.53
C SER A 167 15.45 7.36 5.32
N ALA A 168 16.13 8.49 5.07
CA ALA A 168 15.86 9.29 3.87
C ALA A 168 16.03 8.48 2.58
N ARG A 169 17.06 7.62 2.52
CA ARG A 169 17.34 6.76 1.39
C ARG A 169 16.19 5.79 1.15
N SER A 170 15.77 5.07 2.18
CA SER A 170 14.70 4.06 2.06
C SER A 170 13.35 4.68 1.68
N VAL A 171 13.04 5.89 2.17
CA VAL A 171 11.82 6.60 1.73
C VAL A 171 11.90 6.99 0.25
N THR A 172 13.06 7.44 -0.23
CA THR A 172 13.26 7.73 -1.66
C THR A 172 13.15 6.48 -2.52
N GLU A 173 13.76 5.37 -2.11
CA GLU A 173 13.66 4.06 -2.79
C GLU A 173 12.22 3.57 -2.81
N TYR A 174 11.48 3.76 -1.72
CA TYR A 174 10.08 3.37 -1.65
C TYR A 174 9.17 4.23 -2.51
N LEU A 175 9.47 5.52 -2.63
CA LEU A 175 8.80 6.41 -3.59
C LEU A 175 9.13 6.07 -5.04
N ALA A 176 10.25 5.41 -5.32
CA ALA A 176 10.60 4.97 -6.66
C ALA A 176 9.67 3.88 -7.18
N VAL A 177 8.89 3.20 -6.31
CA VAL A 177 7.81 2.29 -6.73
C VAL A 177 6.85 2.98 -7.71
N PHE A 178 6.59 4.28 -7.53
CA PHE A 178 5.71 5.06 -8.38
C PHE A 178 6.35 5.57 -9.68
N ASP A 179 7.62 5.27 -9.96
CA ASP A 179 8.28 5.75 -11.18
C ASP A 179 7.81 4.99 -12.44
N SER A 180 7.22 3.80 -12.28
CA SER A 180 6.69 3.02 -13.40
C SER A 180 5.50 2.13 -13.04
N VAL A 181 4.63 1.87 -14.02
CA VAL A 181 3.50 0.92 -13.87
C VAL A 181 4.03 -0.48 -13.54
N GLN A 182 5.18 -0.87 -14.10
CA GLN A 182 5.81 -2.16 -13.87
C GLN A 182 6.20 -2.37 -12.41
N GLN A 183 6.75 -1.34 -11.76
CA GLN A 183 7.10 -1.39 -10.34
C GLN A 183 5.87 -1.45 -9.43
N ILE A 184 4.83 -0.67 -9.73
CA ILE A 184 3.54 -0.76 -9.02
C ILE A 184 2.95 -2.18 -9.18
N ALA A 185 2.96 -2.72 -10.40
CA ALA A 185 2.47 -4.07 -10.70
C ALA A 185 3.25 -5.12 -9.91
N ALA A 186 4.59 -5.06 -9.95
CA ALA A 186 5.47 -5.94 -9.19
C ALA A 186 5.18 -5.87 -7.69
N TYR A 187 5.02 -4.65 -7.14
CA TYR A 187 4.71 -4.45 -5.73
C TYR A 187 3.41 -5.19 -5.34
N TRP A 188 2.32 -4.93 -6.06
CA TRP A 188 1.03 -5.55 -5.77
C TRP A 188 1.01 -7.05 -6.06
N ARG A 189 1.73 -7.55 -7.07
CA ARG A 189 1.90 -9.00 -7.30
C ARG A 189 2.53 -9.66 -6.09
N VAL A 190 3.58 -9.07 -5.52
CA VAL A 190 4.20 -9.60 -4.29
C VAL A 190 3.20 -9.56 -3.13
N LEU A 191 2.41 -8.50 -2.96
CA LEU A 191 1.36 -8.47 -1.92
C LEU A 191 0.35 -9.62 -2.09
N VAL A 192 -0.17 -9.84 -3.30
CA VAL A 192 -1.08 -10.95 -3.59
C VAL A 192 -0.42 -12.29 -3.24
N LEU A 193 0.79 -12.53 -3.74
CA LEU A 193 1.51 -13.80 -3.57
C LEU A 193 1.92 -14.08 -2.12
N THR A 194 2.02 -13.04 -1.28
CA THR A 194 2.31 -13.17 0.14
C THR A 194 1.05 -13.23 1.00
N GLY A 195 -0.14 -13.19 0.37
CA GLY A 195 -1.42 -13.31 1.06
C GLY A 195 -1.83 -12.06 1.83
N VAL A 196 -1.29 -10.91 1.43
CA VAL A 196 -1.59 -9.61 2.02
C VAL A 196 -3.04 -9.25 1.70
N ALA A 197 -3.85 -9.14 2.75
CA ALA A 197 -5.26 -8.76 2.63
C ALA A 197 -5.75 -8.05 3.90
N ALA A 198 -6.40 -6.91 3.73
CA ALA A 198 -7.06 -6.20 4.82
C ALA A 198 -8.27 -7.01 5.32
N PRO A 199 -8.48 -7.13 6.65
CA PRO A 199 -9.71 -7.70 7.19
C PRO A 199 -10.95 -6.92 6.70
N PRO A 200 -12.11 -7.58 6.51
CA PRO A 200 -13.32 -6.92 6.01
C PRO A 200 -13.73 -5.68 6.81
N GLU A 201 -13.55 -5.71 8.13
CA GLU A 201 -13.88 -4.58 9.01
C GLU A 201 -12.93 -3.39 8.80
N ALA A 202 -11.64 -3.64 8.61
CA ALA A 202 -10.66 -2.59 8.32
C ALA A 202 -10.94 -1.96 6.96
N ARG A 203 -11.22 -2.78 5.94
CA ARG A 203 -11.63 -2.32 4.61
C ARG A 203 -12.88 -1.47 4.64
N ALA A 204 -13.94 -1.92 5.32
CA ALA A 204 -15.18 -1.16 5.44
C ALA A 204 -14.97 0.19 6.16
N GLN A 205 -14.06 0.23 7.15
CA GLN A 205 -13.67 1.47 7.82
C GLN A 205 -12.95 2.43 6.86
N LEU A 206 -11.97 1.93 6.09
CA LEU A 206 -11.27 2.72 5.08
C LEU A 206 -12.22 3.28 4.02
N GLU A 207 -13.15 2.47 3.52
CA GLU A 207 -14.17 2.91 2.55
C GLU A 207 -15.12 3.98 3.12
N ALA A 208 -15.43 3.91 4.41
CA ALA A 208 -16.21 4.95 5.08
C ALA A 208 -15.42 6.24 5.27
N ASP A 209 -14.17 6.13 5.73
CA ASP A 209 -13.28 7.27 5.97
C ASP A 209 -12.92 7.98 4.65
N HIS A 210 -12.60 7.24 3.58
CA HIS A 210 -12.33 7.77 2.24
C HIS A 210 -13.53 8.53 1.67
N ARG A 211 -14.74 7.96 1.75
CA ARG A 211 -15.97 8.65 1.30
C ARG A 211 -16.25 9.91 2.11
N ALA A 212 -16.03 9.87 3.42
CA ALA A 212 -16.17 11.05 4.25
C ALA A 212 -15.15 12.13 3.86
N ALA A 213 -13.89 11.75 3.60
CA ALA A 213 -12.83 12.66 3.17
C ALA A 213 -13.16 13.29 1.80
N ARG A 214 -13.59 12.49 0.82
CA ARG A 214 -14.08 12.95 -0.51
C ARG A 214 -15.19 14.00 -0.39
N SER A 215 -16.05 13.90 0.62
CA SER A 215 -17.17 14.83 0.80
C SER A 215 -16.81 16.12 1.55
N ALA A 216 -15.71 16.14 2.29
CA ALA A 216 -15.37 17.21 3.22
C ALA A 216 -14.10 17.99 2.84
N LEU A 217 -13.19 17.36 2.10
CA LEU A 217 -11.92 17.96 1.67
C LEU A 217 -12.01 18.41 0.21
N PRO A 218 -11.21 19.40 -0.21
CA PRO A 218 -11.01 19.70 -1.63
C PRO A 218 -10.54 18.46 -2.39
N SER A 219 -10.76 18.41 -3.71
CA SER A 219 -10.20 17.33 -4.53
C SER A 219 -8.67 17.30 -4.34
N PRO A 220 -8.05 16.10 -4.31
CA PRO A 220 -6.59 15.99 -4.33
C PRO A 220 -5.92 16.72 -5.49
N ALA A 221 -6.61 16.93 -6.62
CA ALA A 221 -6.07 17.73 -7.73
C ALA A 221 -5.97 19.23 -7.37
N ASP A 222 -6.91 19.74 -6.56
CA ASP A 222 -6.96 21.16 -6.17
C ASP A 222 -6.10 21.45 -4.93
N ASP A 223 -6.19 20.60 -3.91
CA ASP A 223 -5.38 20.70 -2.69
C ASP A 223 -4.88 19.32 -2.21
N PRO A 224 -3.84 18.77 -2.85
CA PRO A 224 -3.32 17.45 -2.49
C PRO A 224 -2.75 17.40 -1.06
N GLY A 225 -2.34 18.55 -0.50
CA GLY A 225 -1.79 18.57 0.84
C GLY A 225 -2.84 18.36 1.95
N ALA A 226 -4.13 18.59 1.67
CA ALA A 226 -5.22 18.28 2.59
C ALA A 226 -5.38 16.76 2.82
N TRP A 227 -4.91 15.94 1.87
CA TRP A 227 -5.06 14.49 1.88
C TRP A 227 -3.92 13.75 2.60
N LEU A 228 -2.80 14.42 2.92
CA LEU A 228 -1.65 13.78 3.58
C LEU A 228 -2.03 13.18 4.94
N VAL A 229 -2.86 13.84 5.73
CA VAL A 229 -3.25 13.32 7.06
C VAL A 229 -4.21 12.14 6.96
N PRO A 230 -5.33 12.21 6.20
CA PRO A 230 -6.17 11.04 5.93
C PRO A 230 -5.37 9.83 5.43
N LEU A 231 -4.51 10.01 4.43
CA LEU A 231 -3.70 8.93 3.86
C LEU A 231 -2.71 8.33 4.87
N ALA A 232 -2.09 9.16 5.73
CA ALA A 232 -1.23 8.65 6.79
C ALA A 232 -1.99 7.79 7.81
N LEU A 233 -3.23 8.18 8.15
CA LEU A 233 -4.09 7.41 9.05
C LEU A 233 -4.53 6.09 8.40
N ASP A 234 -4.84 6.11 7.11
CA ASP A 234 -5.21 4.92 6.34
C ASP A 234 -4.01 3.95 6.23
N GLY A 235 -2.81 4.47 5.98
CA GLY A 235 -1.58 3.68 5.97
C GLY A 235 -1.26 3.05 7.33
N TRP A 236 -1.54 3.74 8.44
CA TRP A 236 -1.42 3.15 9.78
C TRP A 236 -2.47 2.05 10.00
N LEU A 237 -3.73 2.28 9.63
CA LEU A 237 -4.80 1.31 9.80
C LEU A 237 -4.51 0.03 9.01
N LEU A 238 -4.09 0.16 7.75
CA LEU A 238 -3.70 -0.97 6.91
C LEU A 238 -2.46 -1.66 7.46
N GLY A 239 -1.39 -0.93 7.76
CA GLY A 239 -0.14 -1.49 8.30
C GLY A 239 -0.27 -2.17 9.67
N SER A 240 -1.36 -1.89 10.41
CA SER A 240 -1.63 -2.48 11.73
C SER A 240 -2.66 -3.61 11.73
N THR A 241 -3.43 -3.78 10.65
CA THR A 241 -4.53 -4.76 10.60
C THR A 241 -4.41 -5.78 9.49
N THR A 242 -3.67 -5.49 8.43
CA THR A 242 -3.54 -6.35 7.26
C THR A 242 -2.77 -7.63 7.58
N VAL A 243 -3.36 -8.78 7.25
CA VAL A 243 -2.76 -10.10 7.45
C VAL A 243 -1.56 -10.24 6.51
N GLY A 244 -0.46 -10.85 6.97
CA GLY A 244 0.77 -11.00 6.16
C GLY A 244 1.55 -9.69 5.95
N TYR A 245 1.05 -8.57 6.47
CA TYR A 245 1.63 -7.22 6.35
C TYR A 245 1.69 -6.52 7.71
N ALA A 246 1.96 -7.28 8.77
CA ALA A 246 1.98 -6.74 10.13
C ALA A 246 3.29 -5.99 10.36
N TRP A 247 3.26 -4.67 10.17
CA TRP A 247 4.44 -3.83 10.24
C TRP A 247 4.40 -2.83 11.40
N LEU A 248 3.22 -2.47 11.94
CA LEU A 248 3.14 -1.57 13.11
C LEU A 248 1.98 -1.86 14.08
N ASP A 249 2.28 -1.97 15.36
CA ASP A 249 1.27 -1.85 16.43
C ASP A 249 1.21 -0.43 17.03
N ARG A 250 2.27 0.38 16.84
CA ARG A 250 2.44 1.72 17.41
C ARG A 250 3.23 2.65 16.49
N VAL A 251 2.99 3.96 16.60
CA VAL A 251 3.77 5.01 15.93
C VAL A 251 4.71 5.72 16.92
N PRO A 252 5.84 6.31 16.47
CA PRO A 252 6.69 7.13 17.32
C PRO A 252 5.95 8.34 17.92
N ALA A 253 6.36 8.77 19.12
CA ALA A 253 5.68 9.82 19.87
C ALA A 253 5.56 11.17 19.15
N GLY A 254 6.50 11.52 18.25
CA GLY A 254 6.43 12.75 17.48
C GLY A 254 5.47 12.70 16.27
N VAL A 255 4.98 11.52 15.87
CA VAL A 255 4.13 11.39 14.67
C VAL A 255 2.78 12.10 14.84
N PRO A 256 2.03 11.90 15.95
CA PRO A 256 0.78 12.63 16.18
C PRO A 256 0.97 14.16 16.17
N GLU A 257 2.07 14.68 16.74
CA GLU A 257 2.35 16.11 16.77
C GLU A 257 2.53 16.68 15.35
N VAL A 258 3.25 15.95 14.49
CA VAL A 258 3.45 16.34 13.09
C VAL A 258 2.13 16.32 12.30
N LEU A 259 1.30 15.29 12.48
CA LEU A 259 0.00 15.18 11.84
C LEU A 259 -0.96 16.29 12.31
N THR A 260 -1.01 16.59 13.61
CA THR A 260 -1.80 17.69 14.15
C THR A 260 -1.35 19.04 13.60
N ARG A 261 -0.03 19.27 13.46
CA ARG A 261 0.48 20.49 12.84
C ARG A 261 0.03 20.62 11.39
N LEU A 262 0.08 19.54 10.60
CA LEU A 262 -0.40 19.54 9.21
C LEU A 262 -1.89 19.91 9.11
N LEU A 263 -2.74 19.44 10.02
CA LEU A 263 -4.15 19.82 10.07
C LEU A 263 -4.33 21.32 10.39
N ARG A 264 -3.53 21.87 11.31
CA ARG A 264 -3.63 23.27 11.74
C ARG A 264 -3.11 24.26 10.71
N ASP A 265 -1.99 23.95 10.06
CA ASP A 265 -1.39 24.79 9.02
C ASP A 265 -2.33 24.98 7.81
N ARG A 266 -3.35 24.11 7.67
CA ARG A 266 -4.39 24.18 6.64
C ARG A 266 -5.66 24.92 7.07
N ALA A 267 -5.86 25.07 8.38
CA ALA A 267 -7.01 25.80 8.93
C ALA A 267 -6.75 27.31 9.08
N ALA A 268 -5.50 27.75 8.93
CA ALA A 268 -5.04 29.13 9.05
C ALA A 268 -5.00 29.84 7.68
#